data_AF-A0A6G1R8W0-F1
#
_entry.id   AF-A0A6G1R8W0-F1
#
_cell.length_a   1.000
_cell.length_b   1.000
_cell.length_c   1.000
_cell.angle_alpha   90.00
_cell.angle_beta   90.00
_cell.angle_gamma   90.00
#
_symmetry.space_group_name_H-M   'P 1'
#
loop_
_entity.id
_entity.type
_entity.pdbx_description
1 polymer ?
#
loop_
_entity_poly.entity_id
_entity_poly.type
_entity_poly.pdbx_seq_one_letter_code
_entity_poly.pdbx_strand_id
1 'polypeptide(L)'
;ILNSFLTDASQGRRGRIANQLYRYKPLSPAMVVRNALEQVGCKDRDLSWRNSECFAAWCRYGKREFKIGGELRIGKQPYRLQIRLGDKRSHTLEFQSLEDLIMEKRRNDQIGRAAVIQELSSHLQAAEEEEEEE
;
A
#
# COMPACT_ATOMS: atom_id res chain seq x y z
N ILE A 1 -22.95 -21.69 -7.76
CA ILE A 1 -22.23 -20.39 -7.87
C ILE A 1 -21.43 -20.47 -9.16
N LEU A 2 -21.75 -19.66 -10.16
CA LEU A 2 -20.95 -19.59 -11.39
C LEU A 2 -19.52 -19.17 -11.00
N ASN A 3 -18.54 -20.04 -11.27
CA ASN A 3 -17.13 -19.70 -11.11
C ASN A 3 -16.81 -18.57 -12.08
N SER A 4 -16.78 -17.34 -11.56
CA SER A 4 -16.37 -16.17 -12.33
C SER A 4 -14.85 -16.09 -12.33
N PHE A 5 -14.25 -15.49 -13.38
CA PHE A 5 -12.80 -15.23 -13.41
C PHE A 5 -12.30 -14.48 -12.16
N LEU A 6 -13.16 -13.68 -11.52
CA LEU A 6 -12.85 -13.01 -10.25
C LEU A 6 -12.74 -13.99 -9.07
N THR A 7 -13.60 -15.02 -9.03
CA THR A 7 -13.58 -16.08 -8.02
C THR A 7 -12.32 -16.93 -8.16
N ASP A 8 -11.92 -17.23 -9.39
CA ASP A 8 -10.69 -17.98 -9.69
C ASP A 8 -9.46 -17.14 -9.33
N ALA A 9 -9.42 -15.87 -9.75
CA ALA A 9 -8.33 -14.95 -9.43
C ALA A 9 -8.19 -14.69 -7.93
N SER A 10 -9.30 -14.66 -7.18
CA SER A 10 -9.27 -14.48 -5.72
C SER A 10 -8.99 -15.77 -4.96
N GLN A 11 -8.98 -16.94 -5.63
CA GLN A 11 -8.86 -18.26 -5.00
C GLN A 11 -9.88 -18.45 -3.86
N GLY A 12 -11.12 -17.99 -4.09
CA GLY A 12 -12.19 -18.03 -3.09
C GLY A 12 -12.05 -17.04 -1.93
N ARG A 13 -11.00 -16.21 -1.89
CA ARG A 13 -10.85 -15.16 -0.87
C ARG A 13 -11.86 -14.03 -1.12
N ARG A 14 -12.37 -13.47 -0.02
CA ARG A 14 -13.26 -12.30 -0.06
C ARG A 14 -12.47 -11.05 -0.46
N GLY A 15 -13.07 -10.22 -1.30
CA GLY A 15 -12.52 -8.94 -1.75
C GLY A 15 -13.50 -7.79 -1.55
N ARG A 16 -13.00 -6.55 -1.69
CA ARG A 16 -13.80 -5.33 -1.70
C ARG A 16 -13.28 -4.37 -2.76
N ILE A 17 -14.15 -3.48 -3.26
CA ILE A 17 -13.74 -2.39 -4.15
C ILE A 17 -13.12 -1.28 -3.30
N ALA A 18 -11.85 -0.93 -3.57
CA ALA A 18 -11.08 0.04 -2.79
C ALA A 18 -10.66 1.28 -3.63
N ASN A 19 -11.56 1.77 -4.48
CA ASN A 19 -11.29 2.87 -5.42
C ASN A 19 -10.91 4.22 -4.78
N GLN A 20 -11.16 4.39 -3.48
CA GLN A 20 -10.90 5.62 -2.73
C GLN A 20 -9.61 5.56 -1.90
N LEU A 21 -8.83 4.49 -2.03
CA LEU A 21 -7.59 4.32 -1.27
C LEU A 21 -6.58 5.44 -1.54
N TYR A 22 -6.46 5.86 -2.81
CA TYR A 22 -5.59 6.96 -3.21
C TYR A 22 -6.40 8.14 -3.72
N ARG A 23 -6.00 9.36 -3.31
CA ARG A 23 -6.68 10.61 -3.65
C ARG A 23 -6.19 11.24 -4.96
N TYR A 24 -5.81 10.41 -5.94
CA TYR A 24 -5.45 10.87 -7.28
C TYR A 24 -6.67 10.87 -8.20
N LYS A 25 -6.66 11.73 -9.22
CA LYS A 25 -7.67 11.72 -10.28
C LYS A 25 -7.53 10.42 -11.10
N PRO A 26 -8.59 9.60 -11.25
CA PRO A 26 -8.52 8.39 -12.04
C PRO A 26 -8.46 8.70 -13.54
N LEU A 27 -7.85 7.79 -14.30
CA LEU A 27 -7.89 7.76 -15.76
C LEU A 27 -9.29 7.32 -16.24
N SER A 28 -9.55 7.48 -17.54
CA SER A 28 -10.79 6.96 -18.14
C SER A 28 -10.83 5.44 -18.07
N PRO A 29 -12.01 4.79 -17.96
CA PRO A 29 -12.11 3.33 -17.90
C PRO A 29 -11.38 2.64 -19.06
N ALA A 30 -11.47 3.20 -20.27
CA ALA A 30 -10.77 2.68 -21.44
C ALA A 30 -9.23 2.69 -21.28
N MET A 31 -8.67 3.77 -20.72
CA MET A 31 -7.23 3.83 -20.43
C MET A 31 -6.82 2.86 -19.33
N VAL A 32 -7.64 2.70 -18.28
CA VAL A 32 -7.35 1.75 -17.19
C VAL A 32 -7.28 0.33 -17.72
N VAL A 33 -8.25 -0.07 -18.55
CA VAL A 33 -8.29 -1.39 -19.17
C VAL A 33 -7.11 -1.57 -20.14
N ARG A 34 -6.82 -0.57 -20.98
CA ARG A 34 -5.66 -0.62 -21.88
C ARG A 34 -4.34 -0.82 -21.12
N ASN A 35 -4.11 -0.02 -20.08
CA ASN A 35 -2.91 -0.13 -19.24
C ASN A 35 -2.74 -1.55 -18.65
N ALA A 36 -3.84 -2.19 -18.25
CA ALA A 36 -3.81 -3.55 -17.72
C ALA A 36 -3.55 -4.59 -18.82
N LEU A 37 -4.25 -4.49 -19.96
CA LEU A 37 -4.11 -5.42 -21.08
C LEU A 37 -2.71 -5.42 -21.69
N GLU A 38 -2.05 -4.26 -21.75
CA GLU A 38 -0.67 -4.14 -22.25
C GLU A 38 0.35 -4.95 -21.44
N GLN A 39 0.02 -5.34 -20.19
CA GLN A 39 0.90 -6.16 -19.35
C GLN A 39 0.58 -7.65 -19.40
N VAL A 40 -0.53 -8.05 -20.04
CA VAL A 40 -0.93 -9.46 -20.12
C VAL A 40 0.04 -10.21 -21.03
N GLY A 41 0.57 -11.33 -20.53
CA GLY A 41 1.50 -12.18 -21.29
C GLY A 41 2.95 -11.70 -21.25
N CYS A 42 3.26 -10.55 -20.63
CA CYS A 42 4.62 -10.15 -20.34
C CYS A 42 5.24 -11.11 -19.31
N LYS A 43 6.19 -11.92 -19.76
CA LYS A 43 7.08 -12.74 -18.92
C LYS A 43 8.51 -12.23 -19.16
N ASP A 44 9.35 -12.20 -18.11
CA ASP A 44 10.79 -11.88 -18.19
C ASP A 44 11.23 -10.42 -18.39
N ARG A 45 10.40 -9.43 -18.06
CA ARG A 45 10.89 -8.06 -17.81
C ARG A 45 10.90 -7.78 -16.32
N ASP A 46 11.91 -7.05 -15.85
CA ASP A 46 11.91 -6.39 -14.55
C ASP A 46 10.54 -5.72 -14.37
N LEU A 47 9.69 -6.33 -13.53
CA LEU A 47 8.34 -5.84 -13.31
C LEU A 47 8.47 -4.40 -12.86
N SER A 48 7.78 -3.49 -13.53
CA SER A 48 7.85 -2.06 -13.17
C SER A 48 7.17 -1.76 -11.84
N TRP A 49 6.61 -2.76 -11.13
CA TRP A 49 5.90 -2.62 -9.86
C TRP A 49 6.34 -3.71 -8.89
N ARG A 50 6.61 -3.36 -7.62
CA ARG A 50 6.98 -4.36 -6.59
C ARG A 50 5.85 -5.28 -6.16
N ASN A 51 4.60 -4.86 -6.33
CA ASN A 51 3.44 -5.62 -5.88
C ASN A 51 2.20 -5.31 -6.73
N SER A 52 1.16 -6.13 -6.56
CA SER A 52 -0.09 -6.02 -7.31
C SER A 52 -0.91 -4.76 -7.00
N GLU A 53 -0.77 -4.17 -5.81
CA GLU A 53 -1.44 -2.92 -5.42
C GLU A 53 -0.86 -1.73 -6.18
N CYS A 54 0.47 -1.64 -6.27
CA CYS A 54 1.17 -0.66 -7.10
C CYS A 54 0.78 -0.80 -8.58
N PHE A 55 0.72 -2.02 -9.11
CA PHE A 55 0.28 -2.25 -10.49
C PHE A 55 -1.16 -1.78 -10.72
N ALA A 56 -2.11 -2.20 -9.88
CA ALA A 56 -3.51 -1.81 -10.00
C ALA A 56 -3.72 -0.30 -9.85
N ALA A 57 -3.00 0.33 -8.92
CA ALA A 57 -3.03 1.78 -8.72
C ALA A 57 -2.42 2.51 -9.91
N TRP A 58 -1.31 2.03 -10.49
CA TRP A 58 -0.76 2.58 -11.71
C TRP A 58 -1.74 2.47 -12.90
N CYS A 59 -2.38 1.32 -13.10
CA CYS A 59 -3.39 1.17 -14.14
C CYS A 59 -4.50 2.21 -13.98
N ARG A 60 -4.95 2.46 -12.74
CA ARG A 60 -6.04 3.40 -12.42
C ARG A 60 -5.65 4.87 -12.54
N TYR A 61 -4.45 5.25 -12.12
CA TYR A 61 -4.07 6.66 -11.94
C TYR A 61 -2.93 7.14 -12.85
N GLY A 62 -2.16 6.23 -13.45
CA GLY A 62 -1.03 6.55 -14.34
C GLY A 62 0.16 7.24 -13.67
N LYS A 63 0.21 7.28 -12.35
CA LYS A 63 1.23 7.97 -11.56
C LYS A 63 2.54 7.18 -11.51
N ARG A 64 3.67 7.85 -11.76
CA ARG A 64 5.00 7.21 -11.83
C ARG A 64 5.44 6.70 -10.47
N GLU A 65 4.98 7.32 -9.40
CA GLU A 65 5.22 7.00 -7.99
C GLU A 65 4.80 5.56 -7.62
N PHE A 66 3.91 4.95 -8.39
CA PHE A 66 3.56 3.54 -8.23
C PHE A 66 4.56 2.58 -8.87
N LYS A 67 5.45 3.05 -9.75
CA LYS A 67 6.49 2.22 -10.39
C LYS A 67 7.76 2.18 -9.54
N ILE A 68 8.50 1.07 -9.63
CA ILE A 68 9.82 0.91 -9.00
C ILE A 68 10.73 2.05 -9.43
N GLY A 69 11.31 2.76 -8.45
CA GLY A 69 12.20 3.89 -8.70
C GLY A 69 11.54 5.09 -9.40
N GLY A 70 10.21 5.11 -9.51
CA GLY A 70 9.48 6.17 -10.18
C GLY A 70 9.39 7.48 -9.38
N GLU A 71 9.80 7.45 -8.12
CA GLU A 71 9.75 8.57 -7.18
C GLU A 71 11.15 9.06 -6.80
N LEU A 72 11.32 10.39 -6.79
CA LEU A 72 12.55 11.07 -6.40
C LEU A 72 12.61 11.25 -4.88
N ARG A 73 13.60 10.62 -4.24
CA ARG A 73 13.80 10.69 -2.78
C ARG A 73 14.69 11.88 -2.41
N ILE A 74 14.08 13.06 -2.26
CA ILE A 74 14.78 14.33 -1.95
C ILE A 74 14.76 14.62 -0.44
N GLY A 75 14.90 13.58 0.40
CA GLY A 75 14.95 13.71 1.86
C GLY A 75 13.65 14.15 2.56
N LYS A 76 12.61 14.57 1.82
CA LYS A 76 11.27 14.85 2.39
C LYS A 76 10.51 13.54 2.62
N GLN A 77 9.68 13.50 3.67
CA GLN A 77 8.74 12.42 3.96
C GLN A 77 7.28 12.85 3.70
N PRO A 78 6.83 12.93 2.43
CA PRO A 78 5.50 13.48 2.12
C PRO A 78 4.35 12.49 2.41
N TYR A 79 4.66 11.22 2.66
CA TYR A 79 3.66 10.17 2.83
C TYR A 79 3.48 9.81 4.30
N ARG A 80 2.22 9.70 4.71
CA ARG A 80 1.85 9.41 6.10
C ARG A 80 0.88 8.24 6.19
N LEU A 81 1.20 7.28 7.05
CA LEU A 81 0.30 6.19 7.43
C LEU A 81 -0.15 6.41 8.87
N GLN A 82 -1.44 6.72 9.06
CA GLN A 82 -2.01 6.88 10.39
C GLN A 82 -2.63 5.57 10.88
N ILE A 83 -2.18 5.09 12.03
CA ILE A 83 -2.62 3.85 12.69
C ILE A 83 -3.41 4.23 13.94
N ARG A 84 -4.65 3.75 14.05
CA ARG A 84 -5.54 4.00 15.20
C ARG A 84 -5.38 2.93 16.27
N LEU A 85 -4.78 3.31 17.40
CA LEU A 85 -4.47 2.44 18.54
C LEU A 85 -5.66 2.28 19.51
N GLY A 86 -6.66 3.16 19.46
CA GLY A 86 -7.82 3.16 20.36
C GLY A 86 -8.52 4.51 20.37
N ASP A 87 -9.37 4.76 21.36
CA ASP A 87 -10.43 5.80 21.31
C ASP A 87 -9.94 7.23 21.10
N LYS A 88 -8.66 7.54 21.38
CA LYS A 88 -8.06 8.85 21.10
C LYS A 88 -6.59 8.82 20.69
N ARG A 89 -5.96 7.64 20.60
CA ARG A 89 -4.53 7.51 20.29
C ARG A 89 -4.35 7.08 18.84
N SER A 90 -3.58 7.87 18.10
CA SER A 90 -3.14 7.54 16.75
C SER A 90 -1.64 7.71 16.66
N HIS A 91 -0.98 6.75 16.01
CA HIS A 91 0.42 6.86 15.64
C HIS A 91 0.52 7.15 14.14
N THR A 92 1.47 7.98 13.74
CA THR A 92 1.67 8.34 12.33
C THR A 92 3.09 7.98 11.92
N LEU A 93 3.20 7.06 10.95
CA LEU A 93 4.48 6.72 10.32
C LEU A 93 4.68 7.60 9.10
N GLU A 94 5.88 8.16 8.94
CA GLU A 94 6.25 9.02 7.82
C GLU A 94 7.22 8.32 6.86
N PHE A 95 6.99 8.46 5.56
CA PHE A 95 7.76 7.78 4.53
C PHE A 95 8.21 8.75 3.45
N GLN A 96 9.44 8.56 2.98
CA GLN A 96 9.98 9.30 1.84
C GLN A 96 9.41 8.83 0.51
N SER A 97 8.94 7.57 0.44
CA SER A 97 8.36 7.02 -0.77
C SER A 97 6.98 6.39 -0.53
N LEU A 98 6.12 6.53 -1.54
CA LEU A 98 4.80 5.92 -1.57
C LEU A 98 4.91 4.39 -1.54
N GLU A 99 5.95 3.87 -2.17
CA GLU A 99 6.26 2.45 -2.20
C GLU A 99 6.51 1.89 -0.80
N ASP A 100 7.33 2.55 0.01
CA ASP A 100 7.62 2.12 1.38
C ASP A 100 6.35 2.17 2.25
N LEU A 101 5.52 3.21 2.10
CA LEU A 101 4.22 3.29 2.79
C LEU A 101 3.31 2.11 2.43
N ILE A 102 3.20 1.77 1.14
CA ILE A 102 2.35 0.66 0.68
C ILE A 102 2.86 -0.67 1.25
N MET A 103 4.17 -0.88 1.25
CA MET A 103 4.79 -2.08 1.83
C MET A 103 4.45 -2.21 3.32
N GLU A 104 4.59 -1.14 4.09
CA GLU A 104 4.28 -1.14 5.51
C GLU A 104 2.79 -1.39 5.78
N LYS A 105 1.91 -0.71 5.03
CA LYS A 105 0.47 -0.90 5.13
C LYS A 105 0.04 -2.33 4.80
N ARG A 106 0.69 -2.98 3.82
CA ARG A 106 0.43 -4.39 3.48
C ARG A 106 0.93 -5.35 4.55
N ARG A 107 2.09 -5.10 5.16
CA ARG A 107 2.59 -5.85 6.31
C ARG A 107 1.57 -5.76 7.46
N ASN A 108 1.10 -4.56 7.76
CA ASN A 108 0.09 -4.32 8.81
C ASN A 108 -1.22 -5.07 8.54
N ASP A 109 -1.68 -5.07 7.27
CA ASP A 109 -2.85 -5.83 6.86
C ASP A 109 -2.64 -7.36 7.00
N GLN A 110 -1.41 -7.86 6.84
CA GLN A 110 -1.06 -9.27 6.94
C GLN A 110 -0.96 -9.77 8.38
N ILE A 111 -0.27 -9.04 9.27
CA ILE A 111 -0.12 -9.43 10.68
C ILE A 111 -1.39 -9.13 11.49
N GLY A 112 -2.21 -8.21 11.01
CA GLY A 112 -3.49 -7.85 11.61
C GLY A 112 -3.37 -6.80 12.72
N ARG A 113 -4.49 -6.10 12.96
CA ARG A 113 -4.54 -4.91 13.82
C ARG A 113 -4.01 -5.12 15.24
N ALA A 114 -4.31 -6.26 15.86
CA ALA A 114 -3.89 -6.54 17.23
C ALA A 114 -2.36 -6.62 17.35
N ALA A 115 -1.71 -7.33 16.42
CA ALA A 115 -0.25 -7.44 16.36
C ALA A 115 0.41 -6.09 16.09
N VAL A 116 -0.11 -5.30 15.14
CA VAL A 116 0.38 -3.93 14.85
C VAL A 116 0.33 -3.05 16.11
N ILE A 117 -0.79 -3.07 16.84
CA ILE A 117 -0.95 -2.27 18.06
C ILE A 117 0.05 -2.71 19.14
N GLN A 118 0.27 -4.02 19.28
CA GLN A 118 1.23 -4.57 20.23
C GLN A 118 2.67 -4.15 19.88
N GLU A 119 3.10 -4.31 18.62
CA GLU A 119 4.44 -3.88 18.16
C GLU A 119 4.67 -2.38 18.41
N LEU A 120 3.68 -1.54 18.09
CA LEU A 120 3.77 -0.09 18.32
C LEU A 120 3.80 0.28 19.80
N SER A 121 3.08 -0.44 20.65
CA SER A 121 3.06 -0.17 22.09
C SER A 121 4.41 -0.50 22.73
N SER A 122 5.05 -1.60 22.31
CA SER A 122 6.39 -1.97 22.80
C SER A 122 7.47 -0.97 22.38
N HIS A 123 7.38 -0.41 21.16
CA HIS A 123 8.34 0.59 20.69
C HIS A 123 8.17 1.94 21.40
N LEU A 124 6.92 2.33 21.73
CA LEU A 124 6.66 3.57 22.46
C LEU A 124 7.15 3.50 23.91
N GLN A 125 6.96 2.37 24.59
CA GLN A 125 7.47 2.17 25.94
C GLN A 125 9.01 2.20 25.99
N ALA A 126 9.67 1.57 25.02
CA ALA A 126 11.13 1.60 24.93
C ALA A 126 11.69 3.03 24.70
N ALA A 127 10.99 3.85 23.90
CA ALA A 127 11.41 5.23 23.66
C ALA A 127 11.19 6.15 24.88
N GLU A 128 10.15 5.90 25.68
CA GLU A 128 9.91 6.63 26.94
C GLU A 128 10.96 6.26 28.01
N GLU A 129 11.40 5.00 28.06
CA GLU A 129 12.46 4.54 28.97
C GLU A 129 13.85 5.11 28.60
N GLU A 130 14.15 5.30 27.30
CA GLU A 130 15.40 5.94 26.85
C GLU A 130 15.45 7.46 27.13
N GLU A 131 14.30 8.16 27.13
CA GLU A 131 14.24 9.60 27.45
C GLU A 131 14.28 9.89 28.97
N GLU A 132 13.93 8.93 29.83
CA GLU A 132 14.03 9.10 31.31
C GLU A 132 15.44 8.81 31.87
N GLU A 133 16.34 8.21 31.09
CA GLU A 133 17.73 7.91 31.48
C GLU A 133 18.77 8.97 31.05
N GLU A 134 18.38 10.03 30.33
CA GLU A 134 19.20 11.23 30.01
C GLU A 134 18.95 12.41 30.96
#